data_AF-A0A831NWR1-F1
#
_entry.id   AF-A0A831NWR1-F1
#
_cell.length_a   1.000
_cell.length_b   1.000
_cell.length_c   1.000
_cell.angle_alpha   90.00
_cell.angle_beta   90.00
_cell.angle_gamma   90.00
#
_symmetry.space_group_name_H-M   'P 1'
#
loop_
_entity.id
_entity.type
_entity.pdbx_description
1 polymer ?
#
loop_
_entity_poly.entity_id
_entity_poly.type
_entity_poly.pdbx_seq_one_letter_code
_entity_poly.pdbx_strand_id
1 'polypeptide(L)' 'MRYISTRGGIDPVGFSDAVMMGLATDGGLLLPETLPSVDQHTVSSWSNLPYQY' A
#
# COMPACT_ATOMS: atom_id res chain seq x y z
N MET A 1 3.94 7.92 2.69
CA MET A 1 2.94 7.25 1.82
C MET A 1 1.60 7.32 2.52
N ARG A 2 0.54 7.73 1.80
CA ARG A 2 -0.83 7.80 2.32
C ARG A 2 -1.69 6.69 1.73
N TYR A 3 -2.71 6.28 2.45
CA TYR A 3 -3.70 5.29 2.04
C TYR A 3 -5.09 5.92 2.03
N ILE A 4 -5.88 5.59 1.01
CA ILE A 4 -7.25 6.06 0.79
C ILE A 4 -8.20 4.88 0.77
N SER A 5 -9.47 5.12 1.08
CA SER A 5 -10.52 4.12 0.85
C SER A 5 -10.93 4.08 -0.62
N THR A 6 -11.19 2.89 -1.15
CA THR A 6 -11.83 2.69 -2.47
C THR A 6 -13.19 3.36 -2.61
N ARG A 7 -13.82 3.79 -1.51
CA ARG A 7 -15.11 4.50 -1.49
C ARG A 7 -14.97 6.00 -1.21
N GLY A 8 -13.76 6.49 -0.93
CA GLY A 8 -13.46 7.91 -0.74
C GLY A 8 -14.08 8.56 0.50
N GLY A 9 -14.66 7.78 1.42
CA GLY A 9 -15.38 8.28 2.59
C GLY A 9 -14.51 8.53 3.82
N ILE A 10 -13.18 8.44 3.67
CA ILE A 10 -12.22 8.70 4.74
C ILE A 10 -11.14 9.66 4.25
N ASP A 11 -10.60 10.47 5.16
CA ASP A 11 -9.36 11.20 4.88
C ASP A 11 -8.21 10.21 4.68
N PRO A 12 -7.22 10.54 3.83
CA PRO A 12 -6.06 9.67 3.65
C PRO A 12 -5.38 9.41 5.00
N VAL A 13 -4.82 8.22 5.23
CA VAL A 13 -4.16 7.82 6.49
C VAL A 13 -2.74 7.31 6.27
N GLY A 14 -1.98 7.11 7.36
CA GLY A 14 -0.67 6.45 7.29
C GLY A 14 -0.77 4.92 7.13
N PHE A 15 0.36 4.27 6.79
CA PHE A 15 0.41 2.81 6.65
C PHE A 15 0.03 2.08 7.94
N SER A 16 0.63 2.45 9.07
CA SER A 16 0.35 1.80 10.36
C SER A 16 -1.13 1.89 10.73
N ASP A 17 -1.75 3.06 10.53
CA ASP A 17 -3.18 3.25 10.77
C ASP A 17 -4.02 2.39 9.82
N ALA A 18 -3.64 2.33 8.54
CA ALA A 18 -4.33 1.50 7.57
C ALA A 18 -4.30 0.01 7.93
N VAL A 19 -3.15 -0.49 8.40
CA VAL A 19 -3.01 -1.87 8.87
C VAL A 19 -3.83 -2.11 10.13
N MET A 20 -3.83 -1.18 11.08
CA MET A 20 -4.60 -1.31 12.33
C MET A 20 -6.11 -1.26 12.11
N MET A 21 -6.59 -0.47 11.13
CA MET A 21 -8.01 -0.42 10.79
C MET A 21 -8.50 -1.71 10.13
N GLY A 22 -7.66 -2.34 9.29
CA GLY A 22 -8.03 -3.50 8.49
C GLY A 22 -8.96 -3.12 7.33
N LEU A 23 -10.21 -2.76 7.65
CA LEU A 23 -11.20 -2.22 6.71
C LEU A 23 -11.41 -0.73 6.98
N ALA A 24 -11.61 0.06 5.92
CA ALA A 24 -11.96 1.46 6.10
C ALA A 24 -13.33 1.59 6.80
N THR A 25 -13.53 2.70 7.53
CA THR A 25 -14.77 2.96 8.27
C THR A 25 -16.00 3.13 7.37
N ASP A 26 -15.80 3.43 6.09
CA ASP A 26 -16.84 3.47 5.05
C ASP A 26 -17.12 2.10 4.40
N GLY A 27 -16.49 1.03 4.92
CA GLY A 27 -16.59 -0.33 4.41
C GLY A 27 -15.83 -0.59 3.10
N GLY A 28 -14.98 0.36 2.66
CA GLY A 28 -14.08 0.19 1.53
C GLY A 28 -12.74 -0.46 1.91
N LEU A 29 -11.94 -0.79 0.90
CA LEU A 29 -10.58 -1.28 1.08
C LEU A 29 -9.59 -0.11 1.10
N LEU A 30 -8.52 -0.25 1.87
CA LEU A 30 -7.45 0.74 1.95
C LEU A 30 -6.38 0.44 0.89
N LEU A 31 -6.13 1.40 0.02
CA LEU A 31 -5.10 1.34 -1.02
C LEU A 31 -4.18 2.55 -0.91
N PRO A 32 -2.90 2.44 -1.30
CA PRO A 32 -2.06 3.62 -1.34
C PRO A 32 -2.56 4.62 -2.39
N GLU A 33 -2.43 5.90 -2.07
CA GLU A 33 -2.82 7.00 -2.95
C GLU A 33 -2.08 6.94 -4.30
N THR A 34 -0.82 6.48 -4.28
CA THR A 34 0.00 6.26 -5.47
C THR A 34 0.72 4.93 -5.35
N LEU A 35 0.69 4.14 -6.43
CA LEU A 35 1.51 2.94 -6.53
C LEU A 35 2.97 3.33 -6.79
N PRO A 36 3.94 2.82 -6.01
CA PRO A 36 5.34 3.06 -6.28
C PRO A 36 5.76 2.38 -7.59
N SER A 37 6.49 3.12 -8.42
CA SER A 37 7.10 2.57 -9.63
C SER A 37 8.42 1.88 -9.27
N VAL A 38 8.70 0.75 -9.93
CA VAL A 38 9.99 0.05 -9.84
C VAL A 38 10.57 -0.03 -11.24
N ASP A 39 11.81 0.44 -11.41
CA ASP A 39 12.48 0.43 -12.71
C ASP A 39 13.02 -0.98 -13.08
N GLN A 40 13.35 -1.15 -14.36
CA GLN A 40 13.76 -2.45 -14.89
C GLN A 40 15.10 -2.94 -14.31
N HIS A 41 16.00 -2.02 -13.96
CA HIS A 41 17.27 -2.36 -13.31
C HIS A 41 17.02 -2.95 -11.91
N THR A 42 16.13 -2.34 -11.14
CA THR A 42 15.74 -2.77 -9.80
C THR A 42 15.01 -4.11 -9.84
N VAL A 43 14.07 -4.31 -10.76
CA VAL A 43 13.40 -5.61 -10.93
C VAL A 43 14.42 -6.72 -11.24
N SER A 44 15.39 -6.43 -12.12
CA SER A 44 16.44 -7.40 -12.48
C SER A 44 17.31 -7.77 -11.27
N SER A 45 17.67 -6.79 -10.43
CA SER A 45 18.48 -7.05 -9.23
C SER A 45 17.73 -7.87 -8.18
N TRP A 46 16.41 -7.67 -8.03
CA TRP A 46 15.59 -8.38 -7.06
C TRP A 46 15.37 -9.85 -7.40
N SER A 47 15.48 -10.25 -8.67
CA SER A 47 15.28 -11.64 -9.12
C SER A 47 16.20 -12.66 -8.43
N ASN A 48 17.33 -12.21 -7.89
CA ASN A 48 18.31 -13.04 -7.19
C ASN A 48 18.20 -12.99 -5.66
N LEU A 49 17.26 -12.21 -5.12
CA LEU A 49 17.10 -12.09 -3.67
C LEU A 49 16.30 -13.27 -3.12
N PRO A 50 16.77 -13.93 -2.05
CA PRO A 50 15.97 -14.94 -1.37
C PRO A 50 14.82 -14.27 -0.61
N TYR A 51 13.71 -15.00 -0.47
CA TYR A 51 12.69 -14.63 0.51
C TYR A 51 13.28 -14.71 1.92
N GLN A 52 13.01 -13.71 2.76
CA GLN A 52 13.40 -13.72 4.16
C GLN A 52 12.26 -14.34 4.98
N TYR A 53 12.51 -15.51 5.56
CA TYR A 53 11.59 -16.21 6.46
C TYR A 53 11.68 -15.68 7.88
#